data_AF-A0A4Y9Y703-F1
#
_entry.id   AF-A0A4Y9Y703-F1
#
_cell.length_a   1.000
_cell.length_b   1.000
_cell.length_c   1.000
_cell.angle_alpha   90.00
_cell.angle_beta   90.00
_cell.angle_gamma   90.00
#
_symmetry.space_group_name_H-M   'P 1'
#
loop_
_entity.id
_entity.type
_entity.pdbx_description
1 polymer ?
#
loop_
_entity_poly.entity_id
_entity_poly.type
_entity_poly.pdbx_seq_one_letter_code
_entity_poly.pdbx_strand_id
1 'polypeptide(L)' 'MPSEETKERIIKAVELGRTVIHYGWIPFIIYIGYSRSNPQPSLIKYVGMNFTLRGADVAAG' A
#
# COMPACT_ATOMS: atom_id res chain seq x y z
N MET A 1 -21.02 13.43 32.59
CA MET A 1 -19.77 12.71 32.30
C MET A 1 -20.11 11.69 31.21
N PRO A 2 -19.42 11.65 30.07
CA PRO A 2 -19.66 10.60 29.09
C PRO A 2 -19.49 9.25 29.80
N SER A 3 -20.44 8.34 29.61
CA SER A 3 -20.41 6.99 30.18
C SER A 3 -19.11 6.28 29.80
N GLU A 4 -18.48 5.58 30.75
CA GLU A 4 -17.20 4.88 30.54
C GLU A 4 -17.26 3.91 29.34
N GLU A 5 -18.43 3.32 29.06
CA GLU A 5 -18.69 2.51 27.86
C GLU A 5 -18.41 3.26 26.54
N THR A 6 -18.80 4.54 26.46
CA THR A 6 -18.57 5.38 25.27
C THR A 6 -17.09 5.65 25.09
N LYS A 7 -16.36 5.85 26.19
CA LYS A 7 -14.92 6.09 26.18
C LYS A 7 -14.15 4.85 25.73
N GLU A 8 -14.52 3.68 26.24
CA GLU A 8 -13.94 2.40 25.81
C GLU A 8 -14.18 2.11 24.33
N ARG A 9 -15.37 2.40 23.81
CA ARG A 9 -15.69 2.24 22.38
C ARG A 9 -14.83 3.13 21.49
N ILE A 10 -14.64 4.39 21.89
CA ILE A 10 -13.79 5.33 21.16
C ILE A 10 -12.34 4.85 21.17
N ILE A 11 -11.82 4.40 22.32
CA ILE A 11 -10.46 3.86 22.43
C ILE A 11 -10.27 2.66 21.50
N LYS A 12 -11.19 1.69 21.53
CA LYS A 12 -11.16 0.51 20.65
C LYS A 12 -11.22 0.89 19.17
N ALA A 13 -12.06 1.86 18.80
CA ALA A 13 -12.16 2.33 17.42
C ALA A 13 -10.87 3.00 16.94
N VAL A 14 -10.21 3.79 17.79
CA VAL A 14 -8.94 4.46 17.47
C VAL A 14 -7.81 3.44 17.34
N GLU A 15 -7.78 2.43 18.21
CA GLU A 15 -6.79 1.35 18.15
C GLU A 15 -6.93 0.53 16.86
N LEU A 16 -8.16 0.19 16.48
CA LEU A 16 -8.44 -0.47 15.20
C LEU A 16 -8.06 0.44 14.01
N GLY A 17 -8.42 1.73 14.08
CA GLY A 17 -8.11 2.71 13.04
C GLY A 17 -6.61 2.84 12.78
N ARG A 18 -5.79 2.81 13.83
CA ARG A 18 -4.32 2.84 13.70
C ARG A 18 -3.80 1.65 12.88
N THR A 19 -4.29 0.45 13.17
CA THR A 19 -3.91 -0.78 12.46
C THR A 19 -4.37 -0.73 10.99
N VAL A 20 -5.61 -0.30 10.75
CA VAL A 20 -6.15 -0.18 9.39
C VAL A 20 -5.38 0.82 8.56
N ILE A 21 -5.03 1.99 9.11
CA ILE A 21 -4.24 2.99 8.38
C ILE A 21 -2.82 2.45 8.13
N HIS A 22 -2.19 1.84 9.13
CA HIS A 22 -0.80 1.37 9.03
C HIS A 22 -0.61 0.24 8.00
N TYR A 23 -1.58 -0.67 7.85
CA TYR A 23 -1.49 -1.74 6.86
C TYR A 23 -2.27 -1.44 5.57
N GLY A 24 -3.26 -0.55 5.63
CA GLY A 24 -4.12 -0.22 4.51
C GLY A 24 -3.57 0.87 3.58
N TRP A 25 -2.60 1.69 4.03
CA TRP A 25 -2.10 2.80 3.20
C TRP A 25 -1.43 2.34 1.89
N ILE A 26 -0.66 1.24 1.91
CA ILE A 26 0.00 0.71 0.70
C ILE A 26 -1.03 0.21 -0.32
N PRO A 27 -1.95 -0.72 0.02
CA PRO A 27 -3.01 -1.15 -0.89
C PRO A 27 -3.83 0.02 -1.44
N PHE A 28 -4.14 1.00 -0.59
CA PHE A 28 -4.94 2.16 -0.99
C PHE A 28 -4.24 3.02 -2.05
N ILE A 29 -2.96 3.35 -1.88
CA ILE A 29 -2.19 4.12 -2.87
C ILE A 29 -2.10 3.36 -4.20
N ILE A 30 -1.83 2.05 -4.16
CA ILE A 30 -1.76 1.21 -5.36
C ILE A 30 -3.10 1.21 -6.09
N TYR A 31 -4.21 1.08 -5.36
CA TYR A 31 -5.56 1.11 -5.94
C TYR A 31 -5.86 2.43 -6.65
N ILE A 32 -5.53 3.56 -6.03
CA ILE A 32 -5.71 4.89 -6.64
C ILE A 32 -4.87 5.02 -7.91
N GLY A 33 -3.60 4.63 -7.88
CA GLY A 33 -2.72 4.64 -9.05
C GLY A 33 -3.22 3.73 -10.19
N TYR A 34 -3.73 2.55 -9.85
CA TYR A 34 -4.31 1.61 -10.79
C TYR A 34 -5.57 2.17 -11.47
N SER A 35 -6.51 2.72 -10.69
CA SER A 35 -7.80 3.20 -11.19
C SER A 35 -7.73 4.40 -12.15
N ARG A 36 -6.68 5.23 -12.06
CA ARG A 36 -6.53 6.46 -12.86
C ARG A 36 -5.61 6.32 -14.08
N SER A 37 -5.01 5.14 -14.27
CA SER A 37 -4.07 4.91 -15.36
C SER A 37 -4.79 4.38 -16.61
N ASN A 38 -4.52 4.96 -17.78
CA ASN A 38 -4.96 4.43 -19.06
C ASN A 38 -3.73 4.21 -19.97
N PRO A 39 -3.38 2.95 -20.31
CA PRO A 39 -4.04 1.68 -19.93
C PRO A 39 -3.78 1.28 -18.46
N GLN A 40 -4.70 0.51 -17.86
CA GLN A 40 -4.56 0.04 -16.48
C GLN A 40 -3.32 -0.88 -16.32
N PRO A 41 -2.35 -0.56 -15.45
CA PRO A 41 -1.11 -1.30 -15.33
C PRO A 41 -1.34 -2.65 -14.64
N SER A 42 -0.71 -3.72 -15.14
CA SER A 42 -0.72 -5.02 -14.46
C SER A 42 0.10 -4.94 -13.17
N LEU A 43 -0.46 -5.44 -12.05
CA LEU A 43 0.17 -5.42 -10.72
C LEU A 43 1.58 -6.08 -10.69
N ILE A 44 1.84 -6.99 -11.64
CA ILE A 44 3.08 -7.76 -11.78
C ILE A 44 4.25 -6.91 -12.32
N LYS A 45 4.01 -5.82 -13.06
CA LYS A 45 5.08 -5.00 -13.65
C LYS A 45 5.98 -4.30 -12.62
N TYR A 46 5.49 -4.07 -11.41
CA TYR A 46 6.24 -3.34 -10.37
C TYR A 46 7.18 -4.24 -9.53
N VAL A 47 7.05 -5.57 -9.63
CA VAL A 47 7.82 -6.52 -8.80
C VAL A 47 9.10 -7.02 -9.51
N GLY A 48 9.22 -6.84 -10.83
CA GLY A 48 10.23 -7.56 -11.62
C GLY A 48 10.91 -6.80 -12.75
N MET A 49 11.44 -5.59 -12.51
CA MET A 49 12.11 -4.85 -13.59
C MET A 49 13.34 -4.04 -13.17
N ASN A 50 14.26 -4.61 -12.39
CA ASN A 50 15.61 -4.01 -12.21
C ASN A 50 16.76 -5.02 -12.07
N PHE A 51 16.51 -6.34 -12.03
CA PHE A 51 17.59 -7.30 -11.81
C PHE A 51 18.26 -7.82 -13.10
N THR A 52 17.54 -7.83 -14.23
CA THR A 52 18.02 -8.53 -15.44
C THR A 52 18.82 -7.65 -16.41
N LEU A 53 18.68 -6.31 -16.36
CA LEU A 53 19.33 -5.43 -17.35
C LEU A 53 20.78 -5.07 -17.01
N ARG A 54 21.18 -5.10 -15.74
CA ARG A 54 22.56 -4.73 -15.35
C ARG A 54 23.62 -5.77 -15.75
N GLY A 55 23.23 -7.02 -15.99
CA GLY A 55 24.15 -8.08 -16.42
C GLY A 55 24.43 -8.08 -17.93
N ALA A 56 23.49 -7.56 -18.74
CA ALA A 56 23.63 -7.52 -20.20
C ALA A 56 24.59 -6.41 -20.66
N ASP A 57 24.60 -5.27 -19.98
CA ASP A 57 25.50 -4.15 -20.29
C ASP A 57 26.97 -4.46 -19.94
N VAL A 58 27.22 -5.33 -18.95
CA VAL A 58 28.59 -5.71 -18.52
C VAL A 58 29.20 -6.77 -19.45
N ALA A 59 28.40 -7.57 -20.14
CA ALA A 59 28.88 -8.57 -21.09
C ALA A 59 29.22 -8.01 -22.48
N ALA A 60 28.89 -6.74 -22.74
CA ALA A 60 29.04 -6.08 -24.04
C ALA A 60 30.18 -5.04 -24.08
N GLY A 61 31.01 -4.96 -23.04
CA GLY A 61 32.16 -4.05 -22.92
C GLY A 61 33.51 -4.77 -22.96
#